data_AF-A0A560FUJ1-F1
#
_entry.id   AF-A0A560FUJ1-F1
#
_cell.length_a   1.000
_cell.length_b   1.000
_cell.length_c   1.000
_cell.angle_alpha   90.00
_cell.angle_beta   90.00
_cell.angle_gamma   90.00
#
_symmetry.space_group_name_H-M   'P 1'
#
loop_
_entity.id
_entity.type
_entity.pdbx_description
1 polymer ?
#
loop_
_entity_poly.entity_id
_entity_poly.type
_entity_poly.pdbx_seq_one_letter_code
_entity_poly.pdbx_strand_id
1 'polypeptide(L)'
;MSFKKMPSLTAATLLLALAVAPAAPQPARAAESLASCRAIGDATQRLACYDALAAAAANAPAVAPPNAATAAANAAPATPAVPEDPTARFGKEKLPRTEEQQAKDDAEQDEEMHSTVASSVALPYRLFAVTLANGQTWVSKEALTFDPKPGDEVRVMHGLFGSYSMVVGRSRPAKATRVS
;
A
#
# COMPACT_ATOMS: atom_id res chain seq x y z
N MET A 1 -10.38 53.35 70.17
CA MET A 1 -10.40 54.12 68.91
C MET A 1 -10.34 53.13 67.76
N SER A 2 -11.32 53.19 66.87
CA SER A 2 -11.55 52.26 65.75
C SER A 2 -10.64 52.52 64.56
N PHE A 3 -10.06 51.49 63.95
CA PHE A 3 -9.82 51.33 62.49
C PHE A 3 -9.65 49.81 62.24
N LYS A 4 -10.60 49.03 61.67
CA LYS A 4 -11.24 49.00 60.33
C LYS A 4 -10.50 48.05 59.37
N LYS A 5 -11.14 46.89 59.08
CA LYS A 5 -11.18 46.06 57.83
C LYS A 5 -9.82 45.65 57.21
N MET A 6 -9.56 44.50 56.60
CA MET A 6 -10.31 43.34 56.07
C MET A 6 -9.23 42.31 55.60
N PRO A 7 -9.60 41.08 55.20
CA PRO A 7 -8.68 39.95 55.00
C PRO A 7 -7.98 40.02 53.63
N SER A 8 -6.78 39.44 53.52
CA SER A 8 -6.16 39.17 52.21
C SER A 8 -5.59 37.76 52.25
N LEU A 9 -6.43 36.80 51.84
CA LEU A 9 -6.24 35.99 50.64
C LEU A 9 -4.93 35.20 50.64
N THR A 10 -5.02 34.01 51.26
CA THR A 10 -4.21 32.85 50.90
C THR A 10 -4.45 32.52 49.42
N ALA A 11 -3.58 33.00 48.53
CA ALA A 11 -3.51 32.50 47.15
C ALA A 11 -2.72 31.19 47.16
N ALA A 12 -3.38 30.09 47.53
CA ALA A 12 -2.89 28.76 47.25
C ALA A 12 -3.09 28.50 45.75
N THR A 13 -2.06 28.80 44.96
CA THR A 13 -2.01 28.46 43.53
C THR A 13 -1.93 26.94 43.39
N LEU A 14 -3.10 26.31 43.29
CA LEU A 14 -3.24 24.91 42.91
C LEU A 14 -2.85 24.80 41.41
N LEU A 15 -1.59 24.46 41.14
CA LEU A 15 -1.16 24.07 39.80
C LEU A 15 -1.85 22.76 39.42
N LEU A 16 -2.90 22.87 38.62
CA LEU A 16 -3.53 21.73 37.96
C LEU A 16 -2.59 21.22 36.86
N ALA A 17 -1.75 20.24 37.19
CA ALA A 17 -0.93 19.54 36.22
C ALA A 17 -1.84 18.72 35.29
N LEU A 18 -2.12 19.24 34.10
CA LEU A 18 -2.71 18.46 33.01
C LEU A 18 -1.69 17.39 32.60
N ALA A 19 -1.91 16.16 33.06
CA ALA A 19 -1.20 15.00 32.54
C ALA A 19 -1.62 14.77 31.08
N VAL A 20 -0.84 15.32 30.15
CA VAL A 20 -0.90 14.93 28.74
C VAL A 20 -0.33 13.52 28.66
N ALA A 21 -1.21 12.52 28.63
CA ALA A 21 -0.79 11.15 28.35
C ALA A 21 -0.31 11.07 26.89
N PRO A 22 0.91 10.56 26.64
CA PRO A 22 1.34 10.29 25.27
C PRO A 22 0.47 9.16 24.72
N ALA A 23 -0.23 9.42 23.60
CA ALA A 23 -0.88 8.38 22.84
C ALA A 23 0.19 7.41 22.34
N ALA A 24 0.26 6.22 22.96
CA ALA A 24 1.17 5.18 22.53
C ALA A 24 0.90 4.83 21.05
N PRO A 25 1.94 4.55 20.25
CA PRO A 25 1.78 4.24 18.85
C PRO A 25 0.86 3.01 18.67
N GLN A 26 0.05 3.03 17.61
CA GLN A 26 -0.99 2.03 17.33
C GLN A 26 -0.53 0.59 16.98
N PRO A 27 0.74 0.26 16.62
CA PRO A 27 1.04 -1.09 16.11
C PRO A 27 0.98 -2.17 17.20
N ALA A 28 1.21 -1.82 18.47
CA ALA A 28 1.16 -2.77 19.57
C ALA A 28 -0.24 -3.35 19.80
N ARG A 29 -1.31 -2.56 19.58
CA ARG A 29 -2.69 -3.05 19.70
C ARG A 29 -3.10 -3.98 18.57
N ALA A 30 -2.65 -3.72 17.35
CA ALA A 30 -2.93 -4.59 16.22
C ALA A 30 -2.28 -5.98 16.45
N ALA A 31 -1.00 -6.03 16.82
CA ALA A 31 -0.31 -7.30 17.06
C ALA A 31 -0.99 -8.16 18.14
N GLU A 32 -1.43 -7.56 19.25
CA GLU A 32 -2.14 -8.25 20.34
C GLU A 32 -3.50 -8.82 19.91
N SER A 33 -4.27 -8.06 19.12
CA SER A 33 -5.55 -8.52 18.59
C SER A 33 -5.42 -9.70 17.61
N LEU A 34 -4.36 -9.70 16.78
CA LEU A 34 -4.04 -10.85 15.92
C LEU A 34 -3.66 -12.09 16.75
N ALA A 35 -2.89 -11.93 17.82
CA ALA A 35 -2.51 -13.03 18.71
C ALA A 35 -3.73 -13.64 19.42
N SER A 36 -4.68 -12.79 19.83
CA SER A 36 -5.94 -13.21 20.45
C SER A 36 -6.80 -14.05 19.50
N CYS A 37 -6.95 -13.65 18.23
CA CYS A 37 -7.68 -14.47 17.25
C CYS A 37 -7.00 -15.82 17.00
N ARG A 38 -5.66 -15.88 17.01
CA ARG A 38 -4.91 -17.15 16.83
C ARG A 38 -5.18 -18.17 17.93
N ALA A 39 -5.44 -17.73 19.15
CA ALA A 39 -5.68 -18.62 20.29
C ALA A 39 -7.04 -19.34 20.24
N ILE A 40 -7.95 -18.92 19.34
CA ILE A 40 -9.26 -19.55 19.18
C ILE A 40 -9.09 -20.93 18.51
N GLY A 41 -9.52 -21.98 19.20
CA GLY A 41 -9.42 -23.36 18.73
C GLY A 41 -10.45 -23.73 17.67
N ASP A 42 -11.66 -23.18 17.75
CA ASP A 42 -12.70 -23.39 16.75
C ASP A 42 -12.39 -22.62 15.47
N ALA A 43 -12.45 -23.29 14.33
CA ALA A 43 -12.04 -22.71 13.05
C ALA A 43 -12.97 -21.60 12.57
N THR A 44 -14.29 -21.75 12.77
CA THR A 44 -15.30 -20.78 12.32
C THR A 44 -15.27 -19.52 13.18
N GLN A 45 -15.15 -19.67 14.50
CA GLN A 45 -14.99 -18.54 15.42
C GLN A 45 -13.68 -17.80 15.19
N ARG A 46 -12.59 -18.53 14.92
CA ARG A 46 -11.30 -17.92 14.59
C ARG A 46 -11.37 -17.11 13.30
N LEU A 47 -12.03 -17.62 12.26
CA LEU A 47 -12.22 -16.92 11.00
C LEU A 47 -13.02 -15.63 11.21
N ALA A 48 -14.16 -15.73 11.90
CA ALA A 48 -14.99 -14.56 12.22
C ALA A 48 -14.22 -13.48 13.02
N CYS A 49 -13.30 -13.88 13.90
CA CYS A 49 -12.43 -12.96 14.64
C CYS A 49 -11.50 -12.16 13.70
N TYR A 50 -10.87 -12.84 12.73
CA TYR A 50 -10.02 -12.16 11.76
C TYR A 50 -10.80 -11.20 10.86
N ASP A 51 -11.99 -11.62 10.41
CA ASP A 51 -12.83 -10.79 9.55
C ASP A 51 -13.28 -9.51 10.28
N ALA A 52 -13.67 -9.63 11.56
CA ALA A 52 -14.02 -8.48 12.38
C ALA A 52 -12.83 -7.52 12.58
N LEU A 53 -11.63 -8.06 12.78
CA LEU A 53 -10.42 -7.26 12.94
C LEU A 53 -10.04 -6.53 11.64
N ALA A 54 -10.18 -7.18 10.48
CA ALA A 54 -9.97 -6.56 9.18
C ALA A 54 -10.99 -5.45 8.92
N ALA A 55 -12.26 -5.67 9.26
CA ALA A 55 -13.31 -4.65 9.14
C ALA A 55 -13.04 -3.43 10.04
N ALA A 56 -12.54 -3.65 11.26
CA ALA A 56 -12.16 -2.56 12.16
C ALA A 56 -10.98 -1.74 11.61
N ALA A 57 -10.00 -2.39 10.99
CA ALA A 57 -8.88 -1.71 10.34
C ALA A 57 -9.32 -0.88 9.12
N ALA A 58 -10.28 -1.38 8.34
CA ALA A 58 -10.84 -0.67 7.19
C ALA A 58 -11.65 0.59 7.60
N ASN A 59 -12.26 0.57 8.78
CA ASN A 59 -13.04 1.69 9.31
C ASN A 59 -12.24 2.64 10.22
N ALA A 60 -10.94 2.39 10.41
CA ALA A 60 -10.09 3.30 11.15
C ALA A 60 -9.92 4.60 10.34
N PRO A 61 -10.11 5.78 10.96
CA PRO A 61 -9.86 7.04 10.26
C PRO A 61 -8.40 7.06 9.82
N ALA A 62 -8.19 7.17 8.51
CA ALA A 62 -6.87 7.35 7.95
C ALA A 62 -6.28 8.62 8.56
N VAL A 63 -5.28 8.47 9.44
CA VAL A 63 -4.39 9.58 9.80
C VAL A 63 -3.56 9.82 8.55
N ALA A 64 -4.10 10.68 7.68
CA ALA A 64 -3.44 11.06 6.45
C ALA A 64 -2.11 11.75 6.81
N PRO A 65 -0.99 11.38 6.15
CA PRO A 65 0.16 12.26 6.14
C PRO A 65 -0.25 13.63 5.57
N PRO A 66 0.32 14.75 6.03
CA PRO A 66 0.02 16.08 5.50
C PRO A 66 0.61 16.23 4.09
N ASN A 67 -0.03 15.64 3.09
CA ASN A 67 0.04 15.94 1.66
C ASN A 67 -0.75 14.88 0.87
N ALA A 68 -2.08 14.95 0.95
CA ALA A 68 -2.96 14.27 0.03
C ALA A 68 -4.20 15.13 -0.19
N ALA A 69 -4.04 16.23 -0.92
CA ALA A 69 -5.15 16.96 -1.48
C ALA A 69 -5.39 16.50 -2.92
N THR A 70 -6.68 16.38 -3.25
CA THR A 70 -7.29 16.22 -4.58
C THR A 70 -7.17 14.86 -5.29
N ALA A 71 -8.23 14.05 -5.18
CA ALA A 71 -9.05 13.65 -6.32
C ALA A 71 -10.29 12.86 -5.84
N ALA A 72 -11.35 13.58 -5.50
CA ALA A 72 -12.70 13.03 -5.52
C ALA A 72 -13.34 13.46 -6.84
N ALA A 73 -13.54 12.52 -7.77
CA ALA A 73 -14.59 12.58 -8.80
C ALA A 73 -14.71 11.25 -9.55
N ASN A 74 -15.97 10.84 -9.73
CA ASN A 74 -16.49 9.79 -10.63
C ASN A 74 -16.45 8.33 -10.16
N ALA A 75 -17.43 8.01 -9.32
CA ALA A 75 -18.06 6.70 -9.29
C ALA A 75 -19.02 6.55 -10.50
N ALA A 76 -18.79 5.56 -11.34
CA ALA A 76 -19.80 4.97 -12.22
C ALA A 76 -20.20 3.60 -11.61
N PRO A 77 -21.48 3.20 -11.61
CA PRO A 77 -21.89 1.91 -11.08
C PRO A 77 -21.43 0.78 -12.02
N ALA A 78 -20.42 0.02 -11.60
CA ALA A 78 -20.02 -1.21 -12.27
C ALA A 78 -20.95 -2.36 -11.86
N THR A 79 -21.48 -3.04 -12.87
CA THR A 79 -22.27 -4.27 -12.78
C THR A 79 -21.56 -5.34 -11.95
N PRO A 80 -22.26 -6.15 -11.13
CA PRO A 80 -21.60 -7.19 -10.34
C PRO A 80 -20.98 -8.25 -11.25
N ALA A 81 -19.65 -8.35 -11.26
CA ALA A 81 -18.96 -9.51 -11.81
C ALA A 81 -19.24 -10.71 -10.89
N VAL A 82 -19.75 -11.78 -11.49
CA VAL A 82 -19.93 -13.08 -10.83
C VAL A 82 -18.58 -13.51 -10.24
N PRO A 83 -18.50 -13.88 -8.95
CA PRO A 83 -17.25 -14.39 -8.39
C PRO A 83 -16.92 -15.70 -9.07
N GLU A 84 -15.81 -15.75 -9.80
CA GLU A 84 -15.25 -17.02 -10.25
C GLU A 84 -14.82 -17.84 -9.04
N ASP A 85 -15.35 -19.05 -8.98
CA ASP A 85 -15.09 -20.03 -7.94
C ASP A 85 -13.57 -20.34 -7.87
N PRO A 86 -12.89 -20.07 -6.74
CA PRO A 86 -11.46 -20.33 -6.58
C PRO A 86 -11.11 -21.83 -6.67
N THR A 87 -12.08 -22.74 -6.56
CA THR A 87 -11.85 -24.19 -6.79
C THR A 87 -11.67 -24.54 -8.27
N ALA A 88 -12.12 -23.68 -9.20
CA ALA A 88 -11.92 -23.86 -10.64
C ALA A 88 -10.48 -23.60 -11.10
N ARG A 89 -9.57 -23.16 -10.22
CA ARG A 89 -8.15 -22.91 -10.53
C ARG A 89 -7.24 -24.06 -10.13
N PHE A 90 -7.68 -24.97 -9.27
CA PHE A 90 -6.85 -26.10 -8.85
C PHE A 90 -6.88 -27.20 -9.93
N GLY A 91 -5.75 -27.43 -10.61
CA GLY A 91 -5.59 -28.50 -11.60
C GLY A 91 -5.59 -28.10 -13.08
N LYS A 92 -5.65 -26.80 -13.42
CA LYS A 92 -5.61 -26.32 -14.82
C LYS A 92 -4.21 -26.20 -15.45
N GLU A 93 -3.15 -26.57 -14.71
CA GLU A 93 -1.76 -26.49 -15.18
C GLU A 93 -1.44 -27.41 -16.38
N LYS A 94 -2.35 -28.32 -16.77
CA LYS A 94 -2.13 -29.33 -17.83
C LYS A 94 -3.22 -29.39 -18.92
N LEU A 95 -4.00 -28.34 -19.12
CA LEU A 95 -4.88 -28.25 -20.30
C LEU A 95 -4.20 -27.38 -21.38
N PRO A 96 -4.16 -27.83 -22.65
CA PRO A 96 -3.72 -26.95 -23.73
C PRO A 96 -4.61 -25.72 -23.74
N ARG A 97 -3.99 -24.55 -23.61
CA ARG A 97 -4.64 -23.24 -23.58
C ARG A 97 -5.41 -23.03 -24.89
N THR A 98 -6.64 -22.53 -24.80
CA THR A 98 -7.48 -22.25 -25.97
C THR A 98 -6.89 -21.10 -26.79
N GLU A 99 -7.06 -21.12 -28.12
CA GLU A 99 -6.61 -20.07 -29.04
C GLU A 99 -7.13 -18.68 -28.65
N GLU A 100 -8.34 -18.59 -28.08
CA GLU A 100 -8.92 -17.35 -27.56
C GLU A 100 -8.20 -16.81 -26.32
N GLN A 101 -7.68 -17.70 -25.46
CA GLN A 101 -6.86 -17.29 -24.30
C GLN A 101 -5.45 -16.89 -24.73
N GLN A 102 -4.91 -17.49 -25.79
CA GLN A 102 -3.66 -17.05 -26.40
C GLN A 102 -3.83 -15.69 -27.08
N ALA A 103 -4.87 -15.50 -27.89
CA ALA A 103 -5.13 -14.22 -28.56
C ALA A 103 -5.41 -13.07 -27.58
N LYS A 104 -6.05 -13.35 -26.44
CA LYS A 104 -6.28 -12.36 -25.40
C LYS A 104 -5.00 -12.01 -24.64
N ASP A 105 -4.18 -13.01 -24.30
CA ASP A 105 -2.87 -12.77 -23.70
C ASP A 105 -1.95 -12.04 -24.69
N ASP A 106 -2.01 -12.33 -25.99
CA ASP A 106 -1.20 -11.69 -27.03
C ASP A 106 -1.61 -10.23 -27.25
N ALA A 107 -2.91 -9.93 -27.19
CA ALA A 107 -3.41 -8.55 -27.20
C ALA A 107 -3.04 -7.77 -25.93
N GLU A 108 -3.00 -8.42 -24.76
CA GLU A 108 -2.50 -7.82 -23.51
C GLU A 108 -0.96 -7.73 -23.46
N GLN A 109 -0.24 -8.54 -24.24
CA GLN A 109 1.24 -8.54 -24.35
C GLN A 109 1.79 -7.38 -25.20
N ASP A 110 0.99 -6.79 -26.09
CA ASP A 110 1.41 -5.69 -26.96
C ASP A 110 1.26 -4.30 -26.30
N GLU A 111 0.74 -4.21 -25.06
CA GLU A 111 0.59 -2.93 -24.36
C GLU A 111 1.89 -2.51 -23.65
N GLU A 112 2.73 -1.73 -24.35
CA GLU A 112 3.82 -0.99 -23.71
C GLU A 112 3.24 0.10 -22.79
N MET A 113 3.56 0.04 -21.49
CA MET A 113 3.10 1.03 -20.52
C MET A 113 4.10 2.18 -20.43
N HIS A 114 3.62 3.41 -20.65
CA HIS A 114 4.41 4.63 -20.46
C HIS A 114 4.05 5.33 -19.14
N SER A 115 5.07 5.81 -18.44
CA SER A 115 4.93 6.58 -17.20
C SER A 115 6.16 7.46 -16.98
N THR A 116 6.28 8.08 -15.81
CA THR A 116 7.48 8.82 -15.39
C THR A 116 7.92 8.37 -14.00
N VAL A 117 9.20 8.53 -13.69
CA VAL A 117 9.73 8.26 -12.35
C VAL A 117 9.19 9.31 -11.38
N ALA A 118 8.49 8.89 -10.33
CA ALA A 118 8.16 9.73 -9.19
C ALA A 118 9.31 9.76 -8.17
N SER A 119 9.86 8.59 -7.87
CA SER A 119 11.02 8.44 -6.99
C SER A 119 11.79 7.17 -7.29
N SER A 120 13.05 7.13 -6.91
CA SER A 120 13.90 5.95 -7.03
C SER A 120 14.70 5.70 -5.76
N VAL A 121 14.91 4.44 -5.44
CA VAL A 121 15.75 3.99 -4.33
C VAL A 121 16.83 3.08 -4.89
N ALA A 122 18.08 3.44 -4.65
CA ALA A 122 19.22 2.61 -5.01
C ALA A 122 19.29 1.38 -4.10
N LEU A 123 19.47 0.21 -4.72
CA LEU A 123 19.67 -1.08 -4.06
C LEU A 123 21.11 -1.56 -4.31
N PRO A 124 21.57 -2.61 -3.59
CA PRO A 124 22.84 -3.25 -3.89
C PRO A 124 22.95 -3.68 -5.36
N TYR A 125 24.19 -3.85 -5.86
CA TYR A 125 24.47 -4.32 -7.22
C TYR A 125 23.89 -3.44 -8.35
N ARG A 126 23.77 -2.11 -8.13
CA ARG A 126 23.24 -1.14 -9.12
C ARG A 126 21.79 -1.46 -9.54
N LEU A 127 21.05 -2.14 -8.68
CA LEU A 127 19.62 -2.35 -8.85
C LEU A 127 18.86 -1.13 -8.30
N PHE A 128 17.64 -0.92 -8.77
CA PHE A 128 16.81 0.19 -8.34
C PHE A 128 15.37 -0.24 -8.12
N ALA A 129 14.78 0.22 -7.02
CA ALA A 129 13.33 0.27 -6.86
C ALA A 129 12.86 1.63 -7.38
N VAL A 130 12.04 1.62 -8.43
CA VAL A 130 11.53 2.81 -9.11
C VAL A 130 10.04 2.89 -8.88
N THR A 131 9.60 3.95 -8.20
CA THR A 131 8.19 4.27 -8.04
C THR A 131 7.80 5.21 -9.17
N LEU A 132 6.74 4.84 -9.89
CA LEU A 132 6.23 5.57 -11.04
C LEU A 132 5.17 6.59 -10.61
N ALA A 133 4.89 7.57 -11.47
CA ALA A 133 3.87 8.59 -11.24
C ALA A 133 2.45 8.03 -11.10
N ASN A 134 2.19 6.83 -11.65
CA ASN A 134 0.93 6.11 -11.48
C ASN A 134 0.85 5.30 -10.15
N GLY A 135 1.85 5.44 -9.26
CA GLY A 135 1.91 4.78 -7.96
C GLY A 135 2.51 3.37 -7.99
N GLN A 136 2.71 2.76 -9.15
CA GLN A 136 3.30 1.43 -9.26
C GLN A 136 4.79 1.45 -8.88
N THR A 137 5.26 0.40 -8.23
CA THR A 137 6.69 0.26 -7.91
C THR A 137 7.31 -0.95 -8.61
N TRP A 138 8.38 -0.68 -9.36
CA TRP A 138 9.11 -1.66 -10.16
C TRP A 138 10.54 -1.81 -9.67
N VAL A 139 10.99 -3.04 -9.46
CA VAL A 139 12.36 -3.34 -9.05
C VAL A 139 13.12 -3.90 -10.25
N SER A 140 14.27 -3.29 -10.58
CA SER A 140 15.16 -3.83 -11.61
C SER A 140 15.85 -5.10 -11.12
N LYS A 141 15.90 -6.11 -11.99
CA LYS A 141 16.63 -7.37 -11.82
C LYS A 141 18.03 -7.34 -12.44
N GLU A 142 18.29 -6.31 -13.25
CA GLU A 142 19.56 -6.04 -13.88
C GLU A 142 20.04 -4.64 -13.50
N ALA A 143 21.36 -4.44 -13.57
CA ALA A 143 21.97 -3.17 -13.24
C ALA A 143 21.55 -2.10 -14.26
N LEU A 144 21.05 -0.96 -13.77
CA LEU A 144 20.78 0.18 -14.64
C LEU A 144 22.07 0.92 -14.99
N THR A 145 22.13 1.43 -16.22
CA THR A 145 23.32 2.16 -16.73
C THR A 145 23.52 3.50 -16.03
N PHE A 146 22.45 4.10 -15.52
CA PHE A 146 22.46 5.35 -14.79
C PHE A 146 21.38 5.36 -13.72
N ASP A 147 21.52 6.27 -12.78
CA ASP A 147 20.64 6.40 -11.64
C ASP A 147 19.32 7.06 -12.09
N PRO A 148 18.16 6.39 -11.94
CA PRO A 148 16.85 6.95 -12.28
C PRO A 148 16.56 8.21 -11.50
N LYS A 149 16.14 9.29 -12.16
CA LYS A 149 15.78 10.56 -11.51
C LYS A 149 14.29 10.83 -11.64
N PRO A 150 13.68 11.53 -10.66
CA PRO A 150 12.31 12.01 -10.81
C PRO A 150 12.12 12.79 -12.11
N GLY A 151 11.06 12.47 -12.85
CA GLY A 151 10.74 13.05 -14.15
C GLY A 151 11.32 12.30 -15.36
N ASP A 152 12.20 11.31 -15.16
CA ASP A 152 12.64 10.45 -16.27
C ASP A 152 11.45 9.66 -16.83
N GLU A 153 11.36 9.56 -18.15
CA GLU A 153 10.36 8.74 -18.82
C GLU A 153 10.61 7.26 -18.52
N VAL A 154 9.56 6.50 -18.22
CA VAL A 154 9.65 5.07 -17.99
C VAL A 154 8.75 4.35 -18.96
N ARG A 155 9.31 3.35 -19.63
CA ARG A 155 8.54 2.43 -20.46
C ARG A 155 8.69 1.02 -19.93
N VAL A 156 7.57 0.35 -19.69
CA VAL A 156 7.54 -1.05 -19.26
C VAL A 156 6.95 -1.88 -20.38
N MET A 157 7.74 -2.85 -20.83
CA MET A 157 7.38 -3.75 -21.92
C MET A 157 7.15 -5.15 -21.35
N HIS A 158 6.08 -5.78 -21.81
CA HIS A 158 5.92 -7.23 -21.66
C HIS A 158 6.96 -7.95 -22.53
N GLY A 159 7.47 -9.05 -22.01
CA GLY A 159 8.36 -9.95 -22.70
C GLY A 159 7.82 -11.38 -22.65
N LEU A 160 8.51 -12.28 -23.33
CA LEU A 160 8.12 -13.69 -23.39
C LEU A 160 7.99 -14.30 -21.99
N PHE A 161 7.04 -15.23 -21.86
CA PHE A 161 6.75 -15.98 -20.63
C PHE A 161 6.39 -15.11 -19.41
N GLY A 162 5.68 -14.00 -19.62
CA GLY A 162 5.24 -13.11 -18.53
C GLY A 162 6.39 -12.36 -17.85
N SER A 163 7.54 -12.25 -18.53
CA SER A 163 8.63 -11.40 -18.06
C SER A 163 8.35 -9.93 -18.38
N TYR A 164 8.90 -9.03 -17.57
CA TYR A 164 8.77 -7.59 -17.80
C TYR A 164 10.15 -6.98 -17.95
N SER A 165 10.26 -6.00 -18.84
CA SER A 165 11.48 -5.22 -19.05
C SER A 165 11.13 -3.75 -18.89
N MET A 166 11.98 -2.99 -18.21
CA MET A 166 11.81 -1.57 -17.97
C MET A 166 12.95 -0.80 -18.64
N VAL A 167 12.59 0.28 -19.31
CA VAL A 167 13.51 1.30 -19.82
C VAL A 167 13.23 2.57 -19.03
N VAL A 168 14.27 3.17 -18.46
CA VAL A 168 14.18 4.46 -17.78
C VAL A 168 15.01 5.45 -18.59
N GLY A 169 14.39 6.49 -19.14
CA GLY A 169 15.02 7.48 -20.01
C GLY A 169 15.76 6.82 -21.18
N ARG A 170 17.08 7.02 -21.22
CA ARG A 170 18.00 6.46 -22.23
C ARG A 170 18.65 5.13 -21.81
N SER A 171 18.12 4.42 -20.83
CA SER A 171 18.74 3.20 -20.32
C SER A 171 18.59 2.09 -21.34
N ARG A 172 19.43 1.07 -21.24
CA ARG A 172 19.12 -0.19 -21.91
C ARG A 172 17.88 -0.82 -21.24
N PRO A 173 17.09 -1.61 -21.98
CA PRO A 173 16.05 -2.42 -21.36
C PRO A 173 16.67 -3.31 -20.28
N ALA A 174 16.14 -3.23 -19.07
CA ALA A 174 16.56 -4.04 -17.95
C ALA A 174 15.37 -4.88 -17.48
N LYS A 175 15.59 -6.16 -17.15
CA LYS A 175 14.52 -6.98 -16.56
C LYS A 175 14.00 -6.34 -15.27
N ALA A 176 12.69 -6.36 -15.07
CA ALA A 176 12.05 -5.73 -13.93
C ALA A 176 10.92 -6.59 -13.37
N THR A 177 10.49 -6.30 -12.15
CA THR A 177 9.34 -6.97 -11.52
C THR A 177 8.54 -5.95 -10.72
N ARG A 178 7.22 -5.99 -10.89
CA ARG A 178 6.29 -5.16 -10.12
C ARG A 178 6.17 -5.68 -8.71
N VAL A 179 6.24 -4.79 -7.73
CA VAL A 179 6.14 -5.12 -6.30
C VAL A 179 4.87 -4.56 -5.67
N SER A 180 4.35 -3.43 -6.18
CA SER A 180 3.10 -2.82 -5.73
C SER A 180 2.41 -2.06 -6.86
#